data_AF-A0A7C3YU97-F1
#
_entry.id   AF-A0A7C3YU97-F1
#
_cell.length_a   1.000
_cell.length_b   1.000
_cell.length_c   1.000
_cell.angle_alpha   90.00
_cell.angle_beta   90.00
_cell.angle_gamma   90.00
#
_symmetry.space_group_name_H-M   'P 1'
#
loop_
_entity.id
_entity.type
_entity.pdbx_description
1 polymer ?
#
loop_
_entity_poly.entity_id
_entity_poly.type
_entity_poly.pdbx_seq_one_letter_code
_entity_poly.pdbx_strand_id
1 'polypeptide(L)'
;MMIKEFIENLSEYENTTNEYIKRYKTFDEFLNSISREVVIFGASTLGIFLLEYLKSKNVNVKFFSDNDKNKQGNLIEGIPVEPPSKIDIKDVVLVASGWEYEIYKQLVEMGIRDVIPYEKFQFKSNVENIEWLYQNLEDEESKEILLKILEYKLTGMINFKPSRFKQYFHPKASPERGDIVIDAGAYVGNTAIEFCKSIDKIKIYCFEPDPINYLKMIKN
;
A
#
# COMPACT_ATOMS: atom_id res chain seq x y z
N MET A 1 -0.38 25.57 1.35
CA MET A 1 0.35 24.67 0.44
C MET A 1 -0.69 23.87 -0.31
N MET A 2 -0.66 23.84 -1.64
CA MET A 2 -1.56 22.96 -2.40
C MET A 2 -0.93 21.56 -2.42
N ILE A 3 -1.64 20.52 -1.96
CA ILE A 3 -1.20 19.11 -2.00
C ILE A 3 -0.81 18.70 -3.41
N LYS A 4 -1.50 19.24 -4.42
CA LYS A 4 -1.14 19.04 -5.82
C LYS A 4 0.32 19.42 -6.11
N GLU A 5 0.73 20.63 -5.72
CA GLU A 5 2.12 21.10 -5.91
C GLU A 5 3.11 20.24 -5.11
N PHE A 6 2.74 19.83 -3.89
CA PHE A 6 3.57 18.95 -3.07
C PHE A 6 3.84 17.60 -3.74
N ILE A 7 2.79 16.95 -4.28
CA ILE A 7 2.92 15.66 -4.99
C ILE A 7 3.71 15.83 -6.29
N GLU A 8 3.45 16.91 -7.04
CA GLU A 8 4.18 17.21 -8.28
C GLU A 8 5.69 17.40 -8.01
N ASN A 9 6.07 18.14 -6.97
CA ASN A 9 7.46 18.41 -6.61
C ASN A 9 8.20 17.17 -6.08
N LEU A 10 7.53 16.25 -5.37
CA LEU A 10 8.15 15.02 -4.86
C LEU A 10 8.38 13.96 -5.95
N SER A 11 7.71 14.09 -7.09
CA SER A 11 7.88 13.20 -8.25
C SER A 11 9.19 13.43 -9.03
N GLU A 12 10.12 14.20 -8.49
CA GLU A 12 11.43 14.51 -9.08
C GLU A 12 12.54 13.48 -8.74
N TYR A 13 12.23 12.38 -8.04
CA TYR A 13 13.21 11.31 -7.78
C TYR A 13 13.57 10.49 -9.04
N GLU A 14 14.46 11.04 -9.86
CA GLU A 14 15.00 10.54 -11.14
C GLU A 14 15.08 9.02 -11.24
N ASN A 15 14.18 8.45 -12.04
CA ASN A 15 14.16 7.05 -12.48
C ASN A 15 13.10 6.91 -13.60
N THR A 16 13.24 5.95 -14.53
CA THR A 16 12.36 5.80 -15.72
C THR A 16 10.87 5.75 -15.39
N THR A 17 10.54 5.25 -14.20
CA THR A 17 9.23 5.35 -13.55
C THR A 17 8.59 6.75 -13.60
N ASN A 18 9.36 7.80 -13.37
CA ASN A 18 8.83 9.17 -13.32
C ASN A 18 8.51 9.72 -14.71
N GLU A 19 9.13 9.21 -15.77
CA GLU A 19 8.76 9.64 -17.13
C GLU A 19 7.32 9.26 -17.45
N TYR A 20 6.89 8.04 -17.09
CA TYR A 20 5.52 7.59 -17.28
C TYR A 20 4.52 8.39 -16.45
N ILE A 21 4.83 8.62 -15.17
CA ILE A 21 3.95 9.36 -14.26
C ILE A 21 3.86 10.84 -14.65
N LYS A 22 4.94 11.44 -15.16
CA LYS A 22 4.92 12.81 -15.68
C LYS A 22 4.14 12.90 -16.99
N ARG A 23 4.33 11.91 -17.88
CA ARG A 23 3.70 11.88 -19.21
C ARG A 23 2.20 11.63 -19.18
N TYR A 24 1.72 10.73 -18.33
CA TYR A 24 0.31 10.30 -18.29
C TYR A 24 -0.38 10.87 -17.06
N LYS A 25 -1.56 11.47 -17.25
CA LYS A 25 -2.35 12.05 -16.15
C LYS A 25 -3.03 10.98 -15.32
N THR A 26 -3.51 9.94 -15.99
CA THR A 26 -4.25 8.83 -15.37
C THR A 26 -3.60 7.49 -15.70
N PHE A 27 -3.91 6.48 -14.90
CA PHE A 27 -3.47 5.12 -15.20
C PHE A 27 -4.09 4.59 -16.50
N ASP A 28 -5.33 4.96 -16.80
CA ASP A 28 -6.01 4.60 -18.04
C ASP A 28 -5.33 5.17 -19.29
N GLU A 29 -4.88 6.43 -19.23
CA GLU A 29 -4.08 7.01 -20.32
C GLU A 29 -2.79 6.24 -20.56
N PHE A 30 -2.11 5.83 -19.49
CA PHE A 30 -0.93 4.98 -19.58
C PHE A 30 -1.26 3.60 -20.18
N LEU A 31 -2.30 2.92 -19.69
CA LEU A 31 -2.70 1.60 -20.20
C LEU A 31 -3.09 1.64 -21.68
N ASN A 32 -3.77 2.69 -22.12
CA ASN A 32 -4.12 2.88 -23.54
C ASN A 32 -2.90 3.16 -24.43
N SER A 33 -1.77 3.57 -23.85
CA SER A 33 -0.53 3.84 -24.58
C SER A 33 0.32 2.60 -24.83
N ILE A 34 0.07 1.52 -24.09
CA ILE A 34 0.80 0.26 -24.21
C ILE A 34 0.01 -0.71 -25.09
N SER A 35 0.71 -1.38 -26.00
CA SER A 35 0.14 -2.42 -26.88
C SER A 35 0.58 -3.82 -26.50
N ARG A 36 1.20 -3.98 -25.33
CA ARG A 36 1.83 -5.21 -24.87
C ARG A 36 1.11 -5.75 -23.64
N GLU A 37 1.26 -7.05 -23.41
CA GLU A 37 0.93 -7.67 -22.14
C GLU A 37 1.79 -7.08 -21.02
N VAL A 38 1.25 -7.09 -19.81
CA VAL A 38 1.95 -6.59 -18.61
C VAL A 38 2.27 -7.72 -17.65
N VAL A 39 3.30 -7.53 -16.84
CA VAL A 39 3.59 -8.37 -15.67
C VAL A 39 3.13 -7.61 -14.43
N ILE A 40 2.43 -8.27 -13.51
CA ILE A 40 2.11 -7.68 -12.20
C ILE A 40 3.18 -8.15 -11.21
N PHE A 41 3.95 -7.24 -10.61
CA PHE A 41 4.86 -7.58 -9.53
C PHE A 41 4.18 -7.36 -8.18
N GLY A 42 3.91 -8.45 -7.45
CA GLY A 42 3.20 -8.47 -6.18
C GLY A 42 2.01 -9.42 -6.23
N ALA A 43 2.19 -10.65 -5.79
CA ALA A 43 1.17 -11.70 -5.79
C ALA A 43 0.42 -11.71 -4.44
N SER A 44 -0.21 -10.59 -4.10
CA SER A 44 -1.03 -10.44 -2.89
C SER A 44 -2.32 -9.67 -3.19
N THR A 45 -3.04 -9.24 -2.16
CA THR A 45 -4.31 -8.51 -2.26
C THR A 45 -4.26 -7.35 -3.25
N LEU A 46 -3.22 -6.50 -3.21
CA LEU A 46 -3.11 -5.36 -4.12
C LEU A 46 -2.93 -5.78 -5.59
N GLY A 47 -2.13 -6.82 -5.83
CA GLY A 47 -1.96 -7.40 -7.17
C GLY A 47 -3.25 -8.03 -7.71
N ILE A 48 -4.04 -8.68 -6.84
CA ILE A 48 -5.34 -9.24 -7.22
C ILE A 48 -6.31 -8.11 -7.62
N PHE A 49 -6.38 -7.03 -6.85
CA PHE A 49 -7.18 -5.86 -7.23
C PHE A 49 -6.73 -5.23 -8.54
N LEU A 50 -5.41 -5.14 -8.76
CA LEU A 50 -4.86 -4.67 -10.03
C LEU A 50 -5.23 -5.59 -11.19
N LEU A 51 -5.18 -6.91 -11.01
CA LEU A 51 -5.61 -7.87 -12.04
C LEU A 51 -7.08 -7.65 -12.43
N GLU A 52 -7.98 -7.54 -11.46
CA GLU A 52 -9.40 -7.30 -11.71
C GLU A 52 -9.62 -5.96 -12.45
N TYR A 53 -8.87 -4.93 -12.07
CA TYR A 53 -8.87 -3.66 -12.79
C TYR A 53 -8.42 -3.83 -14.25
N LEU A 54 -7.29 -4.50 -14.49
CA LEU A 54 -6.75 -4.71 -15.84
C LEU A 54 -7.67 -5.55 -16.73
N LYS A 55 -8.31 -6.59 -16.17
CA LYS A 55 -9.36 -7.37 -16.86
C LYS A 55 -10.50 -6.47 -17.31
N SER A 56 -10.97 -5.55 -16.45
CA SER A 56 -12.04 -4.60 -16.80
C SER A 56 -11.68 -3.65 -17.95
N LYS A 57 -10.37 -3.48 -18.22
CA LYS A 57 -9.82 -2.66 -19.30
C LYS A 57 -9.37 -3.48 -20.50
N ASN A 58 -9.62 -4.79 -20.53
CA ASN A 58 -9.15 -5.73 -21.55
C ASN A 58 -7.61 -5.71 -21.72
N VAL A 59 -6.87 -5.52 -20.63
CA VAL A 59 -5.40 -5.61 -20.63
C VAL A 59 -4.98 -7.00 -20.21
N ASN A 60 -4.19 -7.67 -21.05
CA ASN A 60 -3.69 -9.02 -20.79
C ASN A 60 -2.53 -8.99 -19.79
N VAL A 61 -2.57 -9.93 -18.84
CA VAL A 61 -1.51 -10.14 -17.84
C VAL A 61 -0.76 -11.41 -18.18
N LYS A 62 0.55 -11.29 -18.42
CA LYS A 62 1.44 -12.39 -18.79
C LYS A 62 1.63 -13.37 -17.63
N PHE A 63 1.94 -12.84 -16.45
CA PHE A 63 2.03 -13.56 -15.19
C PHE A 63 2.11 -12.57 -14.01
N PHE A 64 1.93 -13.08 -12.78
CA PHE A 64 2.36 -12.40 -11.57
C PHE A 64 3.82 -12.71 -11.27
N SER A 65 4.57 -11.75 -10.76
CA SER A 65 5.92 -11.96 -10.23
C SER A 65 5.95 -11.67 -8.73
N ASP A 66 6.62 -12.51 -7.94
CA ASP A 66 6.81 -12.28 -6.50
C ASP A 66 8.16 -12.87 -6.04
N ASN A 67 8.80 -12.22 -5.07
CA ASN A 67 10.05 -12.71 -4.47
C ASN A 67 9.80 -13.88 -3.49
N ASP A 68 8.58 -14.02 -2.96
CA ASP A 68 8.21 -15.09 -2.07
C ASP A 68 8.14 -16.44 -2.81
N LYS A 69 9.14 -17.29 -2.57
CA LYS A 69 9.23 -18.63 -3.14
C LYS A 69 8.03 -19.52 -2.82
N ASN A 70 7.32 -19.28 -1.73
CA ASN A 70 6.14 -20.05 -1.37
C ASN A 70 4.95 -19.76 -2.30
N LYS A 71 4.93 -18.58 -2.93
CA LYS A 71 3.88 -18.19 -3.88
C LYS A 71 4.20 -18.64 -5.31
N GLN A 72 5.46 -18.69 -5.68
CA GLN A 72 5.92 -19.08 -7.02
C GLN A 72 5.42 -20.49 -7.39
N GLY A 73 5.04 -20.68 -8.65
CA GLY A 73 4.46 -21.92 -9.18
C GLY A 73 2.97 -22.10 -8.90
N ASN A 74 2.35 -21.27 -8.04
CA ASN A 74 0.90 -21.27 -7.86
C ASN A 74 0.21 -20.45 -8.97
N LEU A 75 -1.13 -20.55 -9.00
CA LEU A 75 -1.99 -19.76 -9.86
C LEU A 75 -2.81 -18.79 -9.02
N ILE A 76 -2.98 -17.56 -9.51
CA ILE A 76 -3.93 -16.57 -8.99
C ILE A 76 -4.91 -16.26 -10.10
N GLU A 77 -6.20 -16.59 -9.90
CA GLU A 77 -7.25 -16.38 -10.92
C GLU A 77 -6.87 -16.96 -12.31
N GLY A 78 -6.17 -18.11 -12.31
CA GLY A 78 -5.68 -18.78 -13.52
C GLY A 78 -4.37 -18.21 -14.10
N ILE A 79 -3.82 -17.13 -13.55
CA ILE A 79 -2.56 -16.52 -13.97
C ILE A 79 -1.40 -17.09 -13.13
N PRO A 80 -0.29 -17.55 -13.74
CA PRO A 80 0.82 -18.11 -12.98
C PRO A 80 1.57 -17.06 -12.18
N VAL A 81 2.13 -17.48 -11.03
CA VAL A 81 3.06 -16.70 -10.22
C VAL A 81 4.48 -17.21 -10.48
N GLU A 82 5.33 -16.36 -11.04
CA GLU A 82 6.69 -16.68 -11.48
C GLU A 82 7.74 -15.91 -10.65
N PRO A 83 9.00 -16.38 -10.61
CA PRO A 83 10.09 -15.59 -10.03
C PRO A 83 10.45 -14.41 -10.94
N PRO A 84 11.07 -13.33 -10.39
CA PRO A 84 11.49 -12.16 -11.17
C PRO A 84 12.40 -12.50 -12.35
N SER A 85 13.20 -13.57 -12.24
CA SER A 85 14.10 -14.03 -13.30
C SER A 85 13.40 -14.46 -14.60
N LYS A 86 12.07 -14.61 -14.59
CA LYS A 86 11.25 -14.87 -15.79
C LYS A 86 10.83 -13.62 -16.54
N ILE A 87 11.02 -12.43 -15.96
CA ILE A 87 10.67 -11.16 -16.59
C ILE A 87 11.68 -10.86 -17.70
N ASP A 88 11.17 -10.60 -18.91
CA ASP A 88 11.99 -10.16 -20.03
C ASP A 88 12.32 -8.67 -19.90
N ILE A 89 13.49 -8.27 -20.39
CA ILE A 89 13.94 -6.87 -20.35
C ILE A 89 12.98 -5.89 -21.07
N LYS A 90 12.13 -6.39 -21.97
CA LYS A 90 11.13 -5.64 -22.72
C LYS A 90 9.72 -5.66 -22.11
N ASP A 91 9.52 -6.44 -21.05
CA ASP A 91 8.23 -6.53 -20.36
C ASP A 91 7.94 -5.21 -19.63
N VAL A 92 6.67 -4.83 -19.62
CA VAL A 92 6.16 -3.72 -18.82
C VAL A 92 5.71 -4.29 -17.47
N VAL A 93 6.34 -3.84 -16.39
CA VAL A 93 6.11 -4.38 -15.04
C VAL A 93 5.33 -3.38 -14.21
N LEU A 94 4.13 -3.76 -13.79
CA LEU A 94 3.29 -2.99 -12.87
C LEU A 94 3.56 -3.45 -11.44
N VAL A 95 4.15 -2.59 -10.60
CA VAL A 95 4.47 -2.92 -9.21
C VAL A 95 3.28 -2.61 -8.31
N ALA A 96 2.77 -3.65 -7.67
CA ALA A 96 1.62 -3.66 -6.76
C ALA A 96 2.04 -4.21 -5.38
N SER A 97 2.97 -3.49 -4.71
CA SER A 97 3.56 -3.93 -3.45
C SER A 97 4.04 -2.74 -2.61
N GLY A 98 3.92 -2.86 -1.28
CA GLY A 98 4.50 -1.88 -0.34
C GLY A 98 6.04 -1.88 -0.30
N TRP A 99 6.71 -2.88 -0.89
CA TRP A 99 8.17 -2.96 -1.05
C TRP A 99 8.64 -2.39 -2.40
N GLU A 100 7.93 -1.38 -2.90
CA GLU A 100 8.08 -0.85 -4.25
C GLU A 100 9.53 -0.43 -4.56
N TYR A 101 10.21 0.22 -3.63
CA TYR A 101 11.55 0.75 -3.83
C TYR A 101 12.60 -0.37 -4.02
N GLU A 102 12.54 -1.39 -3.18
CA GLU A 102 13.42 -2.56 -3.26
C GLU A 102 13.16 -3.36 -4.55
N ILE A 103 11.88 -3.52 -4.92
CA ILE A 103 11.49 -4.18 -6.16
C ILE A 103 11.97 -3.37 -7.37
N TYR A 104 11.83 -2.05 -7.35
CA TYR A 104 12.31 -1.18 -8.42
C TYR A 104 13.82 -1.35 -8.62
N LYS A 105 14.62 -1.28 -7.56
CA LYS A 105 16.07 -1.49 -7.62
C LYS A 105 16.43 -2.84 -8.22
N GLN A 106 15.80 -3.90 -7.72
CA GLN A 106 16.01 -5.26 -8.21
C GLN A 106 15.76 -5.34 -9.73
N LEU A 107 14.62 -4.83 -10.20
CA LEU A 107 14.24 -4.91 -11.61
C LEU A 107 15.19 -4.10 -12.51
N VAL A 108 15.62 -2.92 -12.06
CA VAL A 108 16.60 -2.10 -12.80
C VAL A 108 17.98 -2.78 -12.85
N GLU A 109 18.43 -3.40 -11.77
CA GLU A 109 19.67 -4.19 -11.75
C GLU A 109 19.60 -5.39 -12.71
N MET A 110 18.40 -5.93 -12.92
CA MET A 110 18.11 -6.96 -13.93
C MET A 110 18.00 -6.40 -15.36
N GLY A 111 18.13 -5.09 -15.53
CA GLY A 111 18.07 -4.38 -16.82
C GLY A 111 16.67 -3.97 -17.25
N ILE A 112 15.63 -4.30 -16.48
CA ILE A 112 14.24 -3.99 -16.80
C ILE A 112 13.99 -2.51 -16.54
N ARG A 113 13.49 -1.80 -17.56
CA ARG A 113 13.36 -0.34 -17.53
C ARG A 113 11.93 0.16 -17.37
N ASP A 114 10.97 -0.59 -17.92
CA ASP A 114 9.56 -0.23 -17.89
C ASP A 114 8.92 -0.74 -16.58
N VAL A 115 9.35 -0.15 -15.47
CA VAL A 115 8.84 -0.45 -14.12
C VAL A 115 7.90 0.67 -13.67
N ILE A 116 6.61 0.35 -13.54
CA ILE A 116 5.54 1.30 -13.26
C ILE A 116 4.93 1.01 -11.89
N PRO A 117 5.05 1.92 -10.93
CA PRO A 117 4.42 1.79 -9.62
C PRO A 117 2.94 2.10 -9.70
N TYR A 118 2.09 1.11 -9.45
CA TYR A 118 0.64 1.25 -9.53
C TYR A 118 0.10 2.24 -8.49
N GLU A 119 0.61 2.19 -7.25
CA GLU A 119 0.15 3.07 -6.16
C GLU A 119 0.35 4.56 -6.48
N LYS A 120 1.42 4.94 -7.20
CA LYS A 120 1.67 6.35 -7.55
C LYS A 120 0.59 6.94 -8.47
N PHE A 121 0.03 6.15 -9.37
CA PHE A 121 -1.12 6.59 -10.16
C PHE A 121 -2.37 6.79 -9.31
N GLN A 122 -2.56 5.96 -8.27
CA GLN A 122 -3.69 6.10 -7.35
C GLN A 122 -3.63 7.42 -6.57
N PHE A 123 -2.45 7.81 -6.09
CA PHE A 123 -2.28 9.10 -5.39
C PHE A 123 -2.57 10.29 -6.30
N LYS A 124 -2.06 10.26 -7.55
CA LYS A 124 -2.29 11.33 -8.52
C LYS A 124 -3.77 11.50 -8.86
N SER A 125 -4.51 10.40 -9.03
CA SER A 125 -5.96 10.45 -9.27
C SER A 125 -6.79 10.85 -8.07
N ASN A 126 -6.23 10.78 -6.85
CA ASN A 126 -6.96 11.02 -5.60
C ASN A 126 -6.57 12.34 -4.91
N VAL A 127 -5.91 13.25 -5.63
CA VAL A 127 -5.33 14.49 -5.07
C VAL A 127 -6.37 15.34 -4.34
N GLU A 128 -7.60 15.40 -4.83
CA GLU A 128 -8.68 16.21 -4.25
C GLU A 128 -9.13 15.67 -2.90
N ASN A 129 -9.22 14.34 -2.74
CA ASN A 129 -9.56 13.72 -1.46
C ASN A 129 -8.42 13.82 -0.44
N ILE A 130 -7.17 13.77 -0.90
CA ILE A 130 -6.00 13.97 -0.04
C ILE A 130 -5.93 15.43 0.42
N GLU A 131 -6.20 16.39 -0.48
CA GLU A 131 -6.34 17.81 -0.14
C GLU A 131 -7.48 18.01 0.86
N TRP A 132 -8.65 17.42 0.62
CA TRP A 132 -9.77 17.47 1.55
C TRP A 132 -9.38 16.95 2.93
N LEU A 133 -8.72 15.79 3.01
CA LEU A 133 -8.22 15.23 4.27
C LEU A 133 -7.27 16.21 4.96
N TYR A 134 -6.26 16.72 4.24
CA TYR A 134 -5.28 17.67 4.76
C TYR A 134 -5.94 18.92 5.35
N GLN A 135 -6.95 19.47 4.67
CA GLN A 135 -7.68 20.67 5.14
C GLN A 135 -8.60 20.39 6.33
N ASN A 136 -9.04 19.14 6.53
CA ASN A 136 -9.94 18.75 7.62
C ASN A 136 -9.21 18.15 8.84
N LEU A 137 -7.88 17.99 8.79
CA LEU A 137 -7.09 17.66 9.97
C LEU A 137 -7.03 18.86 10.92
N GLU A 138 -7.40 18.64 12.18
CA GLU A 138 -7.55 19.72 13.18
C GLU A 138 -6.19 20.33 13.56
N ASP A 139 -5.16 19.50 13.76
CA ASP A 139 -3.86 19.93 14.27
C ASP A 139 -2.74 19.86 13.22
N GLU A 140 -1.75 20.73 13.39
CA GLU A 140 -0.61 20.82 12.47
C GLU A 140 0.32 19.59 12.54
N GLU A 141 0.37 18.87 13.67
CA GLU A 141 1.17 17.64 13.79
C GLU A 141 0.58 16.53 12.91
N SER A 142 -0.74 16.36 12.90
CA SER A 142 -1.45 15.44 12.00
C SER A 142 -1.22 15.79 10.52
N LYS A 143 -1.24 17.08 10.17
CA LYS A 143 -0.92 17.54 8.80
C LYS A 143 0.51 17.21 8.40
N GLU A 144 1.50 17.47 9.28
CA GLU A 144 2.90 17.11 9.05
C GLU A 144 3.07 15.60 8.86
N ILE A 145 2.38 14.78 9.66
CA ILE A 145 2.39 13.31 9.55
C ILE A 145 1.81 12.87 8.21
N LEU A 146 0.68 13.43 7.77
CA LEU A 146 0.09 13.12 6.47
C LEU A 146 1.08 13.42 5.33
N LEU A 147 1.73 14.59 5.36
CA LEU A 147 2.74 14.96 4.35
C LEU A 147 3.93 14.00 4.32
N LYS A 148 4.40 13.54 5.49
CA LYS A 148 5.48 12.54 5.59
C LYS A 148 5.07 11.16 5.08
N ILE A 149 3.82 10.76 5.33
CA ILE A 149 3.28 9.52 4.75
C ILE A 149 3.24 9.61 3.23
N LEU A 150 2.79 10.74 2.68
CA LEU A 150 2.78 11.00 1.24
C LEU A 150 4.21 11.03 0.67
N GLU A 151 5.15 11.71 1.33
CA GLU A 151 6.56 11.72 0.96
C GLU A 151 7.13 10.30 0.89
N TYR A 152 6.95 9.51 1.94
CA TYR A 152 7.38 8.11 1.96
C TYR A 152 6.73 7.29 0.85
N LYS A 153 5.42 7.42 0.64
CA LYS A 153 4.70 6.68 -0.40
C LYS A 153 5.11 7.05 -1.81
N LEU A 154 5.56 8.29 -2.04
CA LEU A 154 5.97 8.76 -3.37
C LEU A 154 7.46 8.55 -3.66
N THR A 155 8.31 8.63 -2.62
CA THR A 155 9.78 8.63 -2.78
C THR A 155 10.44 7.37 -2.24
N GLY A 156 9.76 6.62 -1.37
CA GLY A 156 10.35 5.54 -0.58
C GLY A 156 11.23 6.01 0.58
N MET A 157 11.41 7.33 0.78
CA MET A 157 12.28 7.86 1.82
C MET A 157 11.59 7.81 3.19
N ILE A 158 12.25 7.14 4.13
CA ILE A 158 11.78 7.02 5.50
C ILE A 158 12.23 8.27 6.26
N ASN A 159 11.29 9.20 6.48
CA ASN A 159 11.51 10.40 7.29
C ASN A 159 10.44 10.53 8.40
N PHE A 160 10.23 9.45 9.15
CA PHE A 160 9.26 9.42 10.24
C PHE A 160 9.91 9.76 11.57
N LYS A 161 9.19 10.55 12.36
CA LYS A 161 9.43 10.63 13.80
C LYS A 161 8.60 9.51 14.44
N PRO A 162 9.18 8.71 15.35
CA PRO A 162 8.40 7.75 16.12
C PRO A 162 7.23 8.46 16.83
N SER A 163 6.07 7.78 16.90
CA SER A 163 4.93 8.30 17.66
C SER A 163 5.32 8.55 19.12
N ARG A 164 4.86 9.66 19.68
CA ARG A 164 5.11 10.04 21.08
C ARG A 164 4.33 9.18 22.08
N PHE A 165 3.32 8.48 21.59
CA PHE A 165 2.43 7.63 22.37
C PHE A 165 2.22 6.31 21.64
N LYS A 166 1.79 5.30 22.40
CA LYS A 166 1.54 3.97 21.87
C LYS A 166 0.30 3.95 20.99
N GLN A 167 0.26 3.03 20.03
CA GLN A 167 -0.88 2.83 19.15
C GLN A 167 -2.18 2.72 19.97
N TYR A 168 -3.18 3.52 19.61
CA TYR A 168 -4.49 3.64 20.28
C TYR A 168 -4.54 4.30 21.67
N PHE A 169 -3.39 4.71 22.23
CA PHE A 169 -3.30 5.43 23.50
C PHE A 169 -2.96 6.92 23.27
N HIS A 170 -3.71 7.58 22.38
CA HIS A 170 -3.52 9.01 22.10
C HIS A 170 -4.05 9.85 23.28
N PRO A 171 -3.30 10.86 23.78
CA PRO A 171 -3.70 11.65 24.95
C PRO A 171 -5.07 12.37 24.85
N LYS A 172 -5.54 12.62 23.62
CA LYS A 172 -6.84 13.24 23.34
C LYS A 172 -7.90 12.29 22.77
N ALA A 173 -7.50 11.08 22.37
CA ALA A 173 -8.35 10.16 21.61
C ALA A 173 -7.97 8.71 21.98
N SER A 174 -8.34 8.32 23.19
CA SER A 174 -8.14 6.96 23.69
C SER A 174 -9.36 6.51 24.47
N PRO A 175 -9.61 5.19 24.56
CA PRO A 175 -10.73 4.68 25.35
C PRO A 175 -10.59 5.05 26.83
N GLU A 176 -11.72 5.30 27.48
CA GLU A 176 -11.82 5.64 28.89
C GLU A 176 -12.60 4.58 29.68
N ARG A 177 -12.62 4.76 31.01
CA ARG A 177 -13.37 3.89 31.91
C ARG A 177 -14.87 3.91 31.56
N GLY A 178 -15.44 2.72 31.36
CA GLY A 178 -16.85 2.55 31.01
C GLY A 178 -17.12 2.54 29.51
N ASP A 179 -16.13 2.84 28.68
CA ASP A 179 -16.29 2.76 27.23
C ASP A 179 -16.47 1.33 26.73
N ILE A 180 -17.06 1.26 25.53
CA ILE A 180 -17.16 0.05 24.74
C ILE A 180 -16.22 0.19 23.54
N VAL A 181 -15.19 -0.65 23.48
CA VAL A 181 -14.27 -0.74 22.35
C VAL A 181 -14.68 -1.87 21.42
N ILE A 182 -14.64 -1.60 20.12
CA ILE A 182 -14.80 -2.59 19.05
C ILE A 182 -13.44 -2.78 18.40
N ASP A 183 -12.82 -3.93 18.64
CA ASP A 183 -11.53 -4.31 18.05
C ASP A 183 -11.78 -5.16 16.79
N ALA A 184 -11.93 -4.46 15.65
CA ALA A 184 -12.25 -5.04 14.36
C ALA A 184 -10.97 -5.42 13.60
N GLY A 185 -10.47 -6.63 13.85
CA GLY A 185 -9.13 -7.08 13.44
C GLY A 185 -8.22 -7.33 14.64
N ALA A 186 -8.75 -8.02 15.65
CA ALA A 186 -8.10 -8.21 16.94
C ALA A 186 -6.82 -9.06 16.86
N TYR A 187 -6.55 -9.72 15.73
CA TYR A 187 -5.42 -10.60 15.53
C TYR A 187 -5.37 -11.68 16.62
N VAL A 188 -4.39 -11.63 17.51
CA VAL A 188 -4.28 -12.55 18.67
C VAL A 188 -4.68 -11.89 19.99
N GLY A 189 -5.37 -10.75 19.98
CA GLY A 189 -5.95 -10.09 21.16
C GLY A 189 -5.04 -9.11 21.91
N ASN A 190 -3.84 -8.82 21.41
CA ASN A 190 -2.85 -8.00 22.14
C ASN A 190 -3.37 -6.61 22.52
N THR A 191 -4.05 -5.94 21.61
CA THR A 191 -4.62 -4.60 21.83
C THR A 191 -5.67 -4.63 22.94
N ALA A 192 -6.60 -5.59 22.90
CA ALA A 192 -7.63 -5.76 23.91
C ALA A 192 -7.04 -6.06 25.30
N ILE A 193 -6.04 -6.94 25.38
CA ILE A 193 -5.32 -7.24 26.63
C ILE A 193 -4.69 -5.97 27.20
N GLU A 194 -4.13 -5.13 26.35
CA GLU A 194 -3.50 -3.89 26.78
C GLU A 194 -4.50 -2.86 27.32
N PHE A 195 -5.65 -2.71 26.68
CA PHE A 195 -6.73 -1.88 27.20
C PHE A 195 -7.23 -2.39 28.55
N CYS A 196 -7.47 -3.71 28.70
CA CYS A 196 -7.88 -4.31 29.97
C CYS A 196 -6.86 -4.10 31.10
N LYS A 197 -5.56 -4.02 30.79
CA LYS A 197 -4.50 -3.74 31.77
C LYS A 197 -4.44 -2.26 32.15
N SER A 198 -4.68 -1.38 31.18
CA SER A 198 -4.47 0.06 31.34
C SER A 198 -5.72 0.81 31.83
N ILE A 199 -6.91 0.24 31.65
CA ILE A 199 -8.20 0.92 31.86
C ILE A 199 -9.13 0.05 32.71
N ASP A 200 -9.50 0.54 33.90
CA ASP A 200 -10.48 -0.11 34.76
C ASP A 200 -11.88 -0.10 34.10
N LYS A 201 -12.63 -1.20 34.23
CA LYS A 201 -14.03 -1.34 33.75
C LYS A 201 -14.25 -0.95 32.28
N ILE A 202 -13.40 -1.40 31.39
CA ILE A 202 -13.61 -1.31 29.94
C ILE A 202 -14.33 -2.55 29.40
N LYS A 203 -15.19 -2.39 28.38
CA LYS A 203 -15.78 -3.51 27.65
C LYS A 203 -15.21 -3.55 26.24
N ILE A 204 -14.77 -4.72 25.79
CA ILE A 204 -14.14 -4.87 24.47
C ILE A 204 -14.80 -6.02 23.72
N TYR A 205 -15.19 -5.78 22.47
CA TYR A 205 -15.63 -6.81 21.55
C TYR A 205 -14.58 -7.01 20.46
N CYS A 206 -13.97 -8.18 20.44
CA CYS A 206 -12.92 -8.54 19.49
C CYS A 206 -13.48 -9.36 18.33
N PHE A 207 -13.12 -8.97 17.11
CA PHE A 207 -13.47 -9.66 15.88
C PHE A 207 -12.19 -10.01 15.12
N GLU A 208 -12.03 -11.27 14.72
CA GLU A 208 -10.90 -11.73 13.91
C GLU A 208 -11.38 -12.78 12.92
N PRO A 209 -11.33 -12.51 11.60
CA PRO A 209 -11.82 -13.43 10.58
C PRO A 209 -10.86 -14.59 10.29
N ASP A 210 -9.55 -14.45 10.52
CA ASP A 210 -8.61 -15.55 10.30
C ASP A 210 -8.78 -16.64 11.37
N PRO A 211 -9.11 -17.89 11.01
CA PRO A 211 -9.38 -18.94 11.98
C PRO A 211 -8.19 -19.25 12.90
N ILE A 212 -6.95 -19.12 12.41
CA ILE A 212 -5.75 -19.41 13.19
C ILE A 212 -5.53 -18.33 14.24
N ASN A 213 -5.67 -17.06 13.85
CA ASN A 213 -5.54 -15.92 14.76
C ASN A 213 -6.68 -15.89 15.77
N TYR A 214 -7.91 -16.16 15.34
CA TYR A 214 -9.07 -16.30 16.22
C TYR A 214 -8.84 -17.36 17.31
N LEU A 215 -8.38 -18.55 16.92
CA LEU A 215 -8.08 -19.64 17.87
C LEU A 215 -6.96 -19.30 18.85
N LYS A 216 -5.99 -18.47 18.44
CA LYS A 216 -4.96 -17.94 19.35
C LYS A 216 -5.55 -16.90 20.30
N MET A 217 -6.37 -15.99 19.78
CA MET A 217 -7.00 -14.92 20.55
C MET A 217 -7.84 -15.46 21.72
N ILE A 218 -8.72 -16.44 21.48
CA ILE A 218 -9.61 -17.01 22.51
C ILE A 218 -8.87 -17.81 23.61
N LYS A 219 -7.56 -18.05 23.45
CA LYS A 219 -6.73 -18.72 24.45
C LYS A 219 -6.05 -17.75 25.42
N ASN A 220 -6.02 -16.45 25.11
CA ASN A 220 -5.48 -15.43 26.01
C ASN A 220 -6.49 -15.05 27.10
#